data_AF-T1B281-F1
#
_entry.id   AF-T1B281-F1
#
_cell.length_a   1.000
_cell.length_b   1.000
_cell.length_c   1.000
_cell.angle_alpha   90.00
_cell.angle_beta   90.00
_cell.angle_gamma   90.00
#
_symmetry.space_group_name_H-M   'P 1'
#
loop_
_entity.id
_entity.type
_entity.pdbx_description
1 polymer ?
#
loop_
_entity_poly.entity_id
_entity_poly.type
_entity_poly.pdbx_seq_one_letter_code
_entity_poly.pdbx_strand_id
1 'polypeptide(L)' 'LKQAIERELTSGRGPTGVAAAAIYIASVQAGERRTQREVADVAGITEVTIRNRYKELTDRLELHLQI' A
#
# COMPACT_ATOMS: atom_id res chain seq x y z
N LEU A 1 -11.27 -8.28 -8.74
CA LEU A 1 -10.29 -7.47 -9.50
C LEU A 1 -10.87 -6.94 -10.81
N LYS A 2 -11.36 -7.81 -11.70
CA LYS A 2 -11.92 -7.45 -13.02
C LYS A 2 -13.00 -6.35 -12.95
N GLN A 3 -13.97 -6.51 -12.05
CA GLN A 3 -15.04 -5.53 -11.83
C GLN A 3 -14.58 -4.19 -11.24
N ALA A 4 -13.44 -4.15 -10.54
CA ALA A 4 -12.89 -2.91 -9.98
C ALA A 4 -12.12 -2.10 -11.03
N ILE A 5 -11.48 -2.80 -11.97
CA ILE A 5 -10.82 -2.23 -13.14
C ILE A 5 -11.86 -1.64 -14.11
N GLU A 6 -12.95 -2.38 -14.37
CA GLU A 6 -14.05 -1.93 -15.26
C GLU A 6 -14.82 -0.71 -14.72
N ARG A 7 -14.83 -0.50 -13.40
CA ARG A 7 -15.52 0.63 -12.77
C ARG A 7 -14.65 1.88 -12.59
N GLU A 8 -13.46 1.89 -13.16
CA GLU A 8 -12.45 2.97 -12.99
C GLU A 8 -12.16 3.33 -11.53
N LEU A 9 -12.52 2.46 -10.57
CA LEU A 9 -12.13 2.58 -9.16
C LEU A 9 -10.60 2.47 -9.00
N THR A 10 -9.91 2.03 -10.06
CA THR A 10 -8.46 2.00 -10.23
C THR A 10 -7.94 3.17 -11.06
N SER A 11 -8.57 4.36 -11.07
CA SER A 11 -8.15 5.54 -11.84
C SER A 11 -6.63 5.83 -11.68
N GLY A 12 -5.79 5.31 -12.58
CA GLY A 12 -4.33 5.33 -12.46
C GLY A 12 -3.71 4.58 -11.26
N ARG A 13 -4.50 3.77 -10.52
CA ARG A 13 -4.13 3.17 -9.23
C ARG A 13 -4.28 1.65 -9.29
N GLY A 14 -3.17 0.96 -9.57
CA GLY A 14 -3.16 -0.49 -9.64
C GLY A 14 -3.48 -1.14 -8.28
N PRO A 15 -4.31 -2.20 -8.23
CA PRO A 15 -4.67 -2.89 -6.98
C PRO A 15 -3.44 -3.43 -6.23
N THR A 16 -2.36 -3.74 -6.94
CA THR A 16 -1.07 -4.14 -6.39
C THR A 16 -0.50 -3.10 -5.43
N GLY A 17 -0.56 -1.81 -5.77
CA GLY A 17 -0.02 -0.75 -4.91
C GLY A 17 -0.79 -0.60 -3.60
N VAL A 18 -2.12 -0.79 -3.65
CA VAL A 18 -2.98 -0.75 -2.46
C VAL A 18 -2.69 -1.96 -1.56
N ALA A 19 -2.61 -3.16 -2.14
CA ALA A 19 -2.27 -4.38 -1.41
C ALA A 19 -0.87 -4.29 -0.77
N ALA A 20 0.13 -3.82 -1.51
CA ALA A 20 1.49 -3.62 -1.01
C ALA A 20 1.55 -2.63 0.16
N ALA A 21 0.83 -1.51 0.07
CA ALA A 21 0.75 -0.55 1.17
C ALA A 21 0.03 -1.12 2.40
N ALA A 22 -1.04 -1.89 2.21
CA ALA A 22 -1.72 -2.57 3.31
C ALA A 22 -0.81 -3.57 4.02
N ILE A 23 -0.02 -4.34 3.27
CA ILE A 23 0.99 -5.27 3.82
C ILE A 23 2.07 -4.51 4.60
N TYR A 24 2.59 -3.41 4.05
CA TYR A 24 3.56 -2.56 4.74
C TYR A 24 3.00 -2.04 6.07
N ILE A 25 1.78 -1.48 6.05
CA ILE A 25 1.08 -0.99 7.25
C ILE A 25 0.93 -2.11 8.30
N ALA A 26 0.49 -3.30 7.88
CA ALA A 26 0.33 -4.44 8.78
C ALA A 26 1.67 -4.86 9.40
N SER A 27 2.76 -4.86 8.61
CA SER A 27 4.10 -5.20 9.11
C SER A 27 4.58 -4.22 10.19
N VAL A 28 4.28 -2.93 10.04
CA VAL A 28 4.62 -1.91 11.04
C VAL A 28 3.80 -2.11 12.32
N GLN A 29 2.50 -2.37 12.21
CA GLN A 29 1.62 -2.59 13.37
C GLN A 29 1.94 -3.88 14.13
N ALA A 30 2.35 -4.93 13.42
CA ALA A 30 2.76 -6.20 14.02
C ALA A 30 4.14 -6.13 14.71
N GLY A 31 4.86 -5.00 14.59
CA GLY A 31 6.24 -4.88 15.06
C GLY A 31 7.27 -5.59 14.16
N GLU A 32 6.82 -6.36 13.16
CA GLU A 32 7.65 -7.02 12.15
C GLU A 32 7.97 -6.07 10.99
N ARG A 33 8.64 -4.96 11.31
CA ARG A 33 8.88 -3.89 10.34
C ARG A 33 9.59 -4.40 9.10
N ARG A 34 8.90 -4.33 7.96
CA ARG A 34 9.51 -4.43 6.62
C ARG A 34 9.72 -3.02 6.08
N THR A 35 10.80 -2.83 5.34
CA THR A 35 11.05 -1.59 4.62
C THR A 35 10.11 -1.46 3.42
N GLN A 36 9.84 -0.23 2.99
CA GLN A 36 9.06 0.01 1.76
C GLN A 36 9.76 -0.60 0.54
N ARG A 37 11.10 -0.66 0.52
CA ARG A 37 11.89 -1.31 -0.52
C ARG A 37 11.62 -2.80 -0.61
N GLU A 38 11.72 -3.54 0.50
CA GLU A 38 11.47 -4.99 0.50
C GLU A 38 10.07 -5.32 -0.04
N VAL A 39 9.06 -4.54 0.35
CA VAL A 39 7.69 -4.75 -0.12
C VAL A 39 7.55 -4.35 -1.60
N ALA A 40 8.23 -3.29 -2.03
CA ALA A 40 8.23 -2.83 -3.42
C ALA A 40 8.85 -3.85 -4.37
N ASP A 41 9.99 -4.43 -3.98
CA ASP A 41 10.73 -5.43 -4.75
C ASP A 41 9.89 -6.69 -4.95
N VAL A 42 9.23 -7.19 -3.89
CA VAL A 42 8.34 -8.37 -3.98
C VAL A 42 7.09 -8.09 -4.80
N ALA A 43 6.51 -6.88 -4.66
CA ALA A 43 5.30 -6.50 -5.36
C ALA A 43 5.53 -6.03 -6.81
N GLY A 44 6.79 -5.89 -7.25
CA GLY A 44 7.13 -5.41 -8.59
C GLY A 44 6.69 -3.95 -8.84
N ILE A 45 6.72 -3.11 -7.81
CA ILE A 45 6.32 -1.70 -7.88
C ILE A 45 7.43 -0.80 -7.32
N THR A 46 7.24 0.52 -7.38
CA THR A 46 8.22 1.46 -6.80
C THR A 46 7.95 1.74 -5.33
N GLU A 47 9.00 2.06 -4.57
CA GLU A 47 8.88 2.56 -3.20
C GLU A 47 7.96 3.78 -3.10
N VAL A 48 7.97 4.66 -4.11
CA VAL A 48 7.11 5.85 -4.18
C VAL A 48 5.64 5.47 -4.29
N THR A 49 5.31 4.39 -5.03
CA THR A 49 3.95 3.85 -5.10
C THR A 49 3.48 3.43 -3.71
N ILE A 50 4.29 2.66 -2.98
CA ILE A 50 3.95 2.24 -1.61
C ILE A 50 3.77 3.45 -0.71
N ARG A 51 4.71 4.39 -0.71
CA ARG A 51 4.64 5.60 0.13
C ARG A 51 3.35 6.40 -0.09
N ASN A 52 2.98 6.62 -1.35
CA ASN A 52 1.78 7.39 -1.68
C ASN A 52 0.51 6.64 -1.26
N ARG A 53 0.47 5.32 -1.42
CA ARG A 53 -0.68 4.49 -1.02
C ARG A 53 -0.77 4.33 0.50
N TYR A 54 0.36 4.18 1.18
CA TYR A 54 0.48 4.11 2.63
C TYR A 54 -0.10 5.37 3.27
N LYS A 55 0.34 6.57 2.84
CA LYS A 55 -0.18 7.85 3.36
C LYS A 55 -1.68 7.99 3.15
N GLU A 56 -2.15 7.69 1.93
CA GLU A 56 -3.58 7.77 1.63
C GLU A 56 -4.41 6.83 2.51
N LEU A 57 -3.92 5.61 2.78
CA LEU A 57 -4.59 4.65 3.64
C LEU A 57 -4.56 5.09 5.11
N THR A 58 -3.43 5.56 5.62
CA THR A 58 -3.35 6.03 7.02
C THR A 58 -4.23 7.24 7.27
N ASP A 59 -4.28 8.18 6.32
CA ASP A 59 -5.08 9.40 6.45
C ASP A 59 -6.59 9.09 6.38
N ARG A 60 -7.01 8.18 5.49
CA ARG A 60 -8.43 7.82 5.33
C ARG A 60 -8.96 6.89 6.42
N LEU A 61 -8.09 6.10 7.02
CA LEU A 61 -8.46 5.10 8.03
C LEU A 61 -8.07 5.53 9.45
N GLU A 62 -7.57 6.76 9.62
CA GLU A 62 -7.14 7.34 10.90
C GLU A 62 -6.13 6.45 11.66
N LEU A 63 -5.25 5.77 10.91
CA LEU A 63 -4.26 4.86 11.46
C LEU A 63 -3.04 5.62 11.95
N HIS A 64 -2.78 5.56 13.26
CA HIS A 64 -1.58 6.11 13.87
C HIS A 64 -0.47 5.05 13.90
N LEU A 65 0.43 5.09 12.93
CA LEU A 65 1.60 4.21 12.92
C LEU A 65 2.77 4.88 13.65
N GLN A 66 3.35 4.18 14.63
CA GLN A 66 4.69 4.49 15.11
C GLN A 66 5.69 3.93 14.10
N ILE A 67 6.25 4.80 13.26
CA ILE A 67 7.31 4.48 12.29
C ILE A 67 8.62 5.09 12.76
#